data_AF-A0A7C8ZY46-F1
#
_entry.id   AF-A0A7C8ZY46-F1
#
_cell.length_a   1.000
_cell.length_b   1.000
_cell.length_c   1.000
_cell.angle_alpha   90.00
_cell.angle_beta   90.00
_cell.angle_gamma   90.00
#
_symmetry.space_group_name_H-M   'P 1'
#
loop_
_entity.id
_entity.type
_entity.pdbx_description
1 polymer ?
#
loop_
_entity_poly.entity_id
_entity_poly.type
_entity_poly.pdbx_seq_one_letter_code
_entity_poly.pdbx_strand_id
1 'polypeptide(L)'
;MSTTPSLRLFLSLPSTAPLKPLSALSPNWSWCFTSSSSPSQLKWIVRKRSCFSFRIGANMRNSENMDKGRTGIEDVTGMFGSDDESGTKIPTQGQSVVEGSGALIMSEFKPALDVDYIQELLAIQQQGPRSIGFFGTRNMGFMHQELIEILSYAMVITKNHIYTSGASGTNAAVIRGALRAEKPELLTVILPQSLKKQPPESQELLAKVKNVIEKPHNDHLPLIEASRLCNMDIVSQVQQVICFAFHDSKLLMETCQEAKNLRKIVTLFYLD
;
A
#
# COMPACT_ATOMS: atom_id res chain seq x y z
N MET A 1 -11.06 6.61 64.13
CA MET A 1 -12.46 6.39 64.56
C MET A 1 -13.35 6.80 63.40
N SER A 2 -13.49 5.95 62.39
CA SER A 2 -14.62 5.01 62.21
C SER A 2 -15.98 5.72 62.07
N THR A 3 -16.47 5.83 60.85
CA THR A 3 -17.74 5.19 60.41
C THR A 3 -18.02 5.52 58.95
N THR A 4 -18.20 4.46 58.16
CA THR A 4 -18.72 4.43 56.80
C THR A 4 -20.23 4.67 56.80
N PRO A 5 -20.80 5.02 55.63
CA PRO A 5 -21.93 4.21 55.17
C PRO A 5 -21.81 3.83 53.70
N SER A 6 -22.15 2.57 53.44
CA SER A 6 -22.41 1.98 52.13
C SER A 6 -23.93 1.88 51.99
N LEU A 7 -24.53 2.28 50.86
CA LEU A 7 -25.90 1.87 50.47
C LEU A 7 -26.18 2.11 48.98
N ARG A 8 -26.05 1.01 48.23
CA ARG A 8 -26.95 0.43 47.20
C ARG A 8 -27.40 1.24 45.97
N LEU A 9 -26.98 0.72 44.81
CA LEU A 9 -27.62 0.83 43.50
C LEU A 9 -29.13 0.50 43.57
N PHE A 10 -29.96 1.37 42.99
CA PHE A 10 -31.33 1.05 42.59
C PHE A 10 -31.41 0.97 41.06
N LEU A 11 -31.51 -0.27 40.56
CA LEU A 11 -31.99 -0.58 39.22
C LEU A 11 -33.50 -0.37 39.20
N SER A 12 -33.99 0.43 38.24
CA SER A 12 -35.42 0.58 37.96
C SER A 12 -35.76 -0.14 36.66
N LEU A 13 -36.39 -1.31 36.79
CA LEU A 13 -37.21 -1.94 35.76
C LEU A 13 -38.69 -1.62 36.06
N PRO A 14 -39.53 -1.36 35.04
CA PRO A 14 -40.96 -1.61 35.14
C PRO A 14 -41.33 -3.00 34.61
N SER A 15 -42.26 -3.61 35.33
CA SER A 15 -42.79 -4.96 35.19
C SER A 15 -43.97 -5.06 34.20
N THR A 16 -43.96 -6.18 33.48
CA THR A 16 -44.98 -6.99 32.78
C THR A 16 -46.49 -6.81 33.03
N ALA A 17 -47.31 -7.01 31.98
CA ALA A 17 -48.25 -8.15 31.74
C ALA A 17 -49.36 -7.78 30.70
N PRO A 18 -50.18 -8.71 30.12
CA PRO A 18 -50.21 -10.18 30.23
C PRO A 18 -50.26 -10.96 28.87
N LEU A 19 -50.13 -12.28 28.99
CA LEU A 19 -50.19 -13.33 27.95
C LEU A 19 -51.59 -13.96 27.78
N LYS A 20 -51.83 -14.56 26.59
CA LYS A 20 -52.45 -15.88 26.24
C LYS A 20 -53.51 -15.81 25.11
N PRO A 21 -53.86 -16.92 24.42
CA PRO A 21 -53.16 -18.20 24.20
C PRO A 21 -53.19 -18.72 22.71
N LEU A 22 -52.51 -19.85 22.51
CA LEU A 22 -52.38 -20.70 21.31
C LEU A 22 -53.70 -21.16 20.66
N SER A 23 -53.68 -21.38 19.33
CA SER A 23 -53.90 -22.72 18.73
C SER A 23 -53.71 -22.72 17.21
N ALA A 24 -53.32 -23.89 16.70
CA ALA A 24 -52.98 -24.22 15.33
C ALA A 24 -54.19 -24.25 14.38
N LEU A 25 -53.94 -24.09 13.08
CA LEU A 25 -54.28 -25.02 11.99
C LEU A 25 -54.07 -24.31 10.62
N SER A 26 -53.20 -24.86 9.78
CA SER A 26 -53.31 -24.81 8.32
C SER A 26 -54.49 -25.70 7.86
N PRO A 27 -55.16 -25.46 6.71
CA PRO A 27 -54.59 -25.93 5.43
C PRO A 27 -55.01 -25.21 4.12
N ASN A 28 -54.19 -25.47 3.09
CA ASN A 28 -54.48 -25.61 1.66
C ASN A 28 -55.21 -24.53 0.85
N TRP A 29 -54.52 -24.06 -0.20
CA TRP A 29 -54.96 -24.37 -1.58
C TRP A 29 -53.80 -24.87 -2.44
N SER A 30 -53.96 -26.10 -2.91
CA SER A 30 -53.33 -26.67 -4.10
C SER A 30 -53.76 -25.90 -5.34
N TRP A 31 -52.98 -25.97 -6.42
CA TRP A 31 -53.39 -26.45 -7.74
C TRP A 31 -52.16 -27.20 -8.31
N CYS A 32 -52.34 -28.49 -8.58
CA CYS A 32 -51.43 -29.34 -9.35
C CYS A 32 -51.99 -29.47 -10.76
N PHE A 33 -51.12 -29.68 -11.75
CA PHE A 33 -51.14 -30.79 -12.72
C PHE A 33 -49.75 -30.83 -13.39
N THR A 34 -48.87 -31.76 -12.99
CA THR A 34 -48.57 -33.10 -13.61
C THR A 34 -47.82 -32.98 -14.96
N SER A 35 -46.76 -33.73 -15.28
CA SER A 35 -46.19 -34.94 -14.68
C SER A 35 -44.85 -35.34 -15.36
N SER A 36 -44.03 -36.08 -14.59
CA SER A 36 -43.11 -37.19 -14.96
C SER A 36 -41.95 -36.92 -15.94
N SER A 37 -40.68 -37.27 -15.69
CA SER A 37 -40.17 -38.55 -15.15
C SER A 37 -38.70 -38.42 -14.68
N SER A 38 -38.35 -39.09 -13.57
CA SER A 38 -37.00 -39.29 -12.99
C SER A 38 -36.23 -40.45 -13.68
N PRO A 39 -35.10 -40.98 -13.15
CA PRO A 39 -33.82 -40.38 -12.73
C PRO A 39 -32.57 -41.12 -13.28
N SER A 40 -31.38 -40.51 -13.19
CA SER A 40 -30.15 -41.29 -13.02
C SER A 40 -29.09 -40.55 -12.21
N GLN A 41 -28.66 -41.21 -11.14
CA GLN A 41 -27.64 -40.84 -10.17
C GLN A 41 -26.25 -40.64 -10.79
N LEU A 42 -25.48 -39.68 -10.30
CA LEU A 42 -24.03 -39.85 -10.13
C LEU A 42 -23.45 -38.86 -9.11
N LYS A 43 -22.93 -39.45 -8.03
CA LYS A 43 -22.15 -38.84 -6.95
C LYS A 43 -20.85 -38.26 -7.51
N TRP A 44 -20.49 -37.05 -7.10
CA TRP A 44 -19.13 -36.53 -7.28
C TRP A 44 -18.43 -36.32 -5.94
N ILE A 45 -17.24 -36.93 -5.90
CA ILE A 45 -16.37 -37.17 -4.76
C ILE A 45 -15.51 -35.93 -4.50
N VAL A 46 -15.41 -35.56 -3.22
CA VAL A 46 -14.45 -34.60 -2.66
C VAL A 46 -13.03 -35.16 -2.82
N ARG A 47 -12.15 -34.46 -3.56
CA ARG A 47 -10.71 -34.77 -3.62
C ARG A 47 -9.89 -33.70 -2.88
N LYS A 48 -9.25 -34.12 -1.78
CA LYS A 48 -8.15 -33.43 -1.10
C LYS A 48 -6.97 -33.23 -2.07
N ARG A 49 -6.38 -32.03 -2.10
CA ARG A 49 -5.08 -31.78 -2.76
C ARG A 49 -3.94 -31.97 -1.75
N SER A 50 -3.06 -32.91 -2.08
CA SER A 50 -1.78 -33.21 -1.42
C SER A 50 -0.65 -32.57 -2.23
N CYS A 51 0.43 -32.21 -1.53
CA CYS A 51 1.70 -31.68 -2.02
C CYS A 51 2.20 -32.36 -3.30
N PHE A 52 2.67 -31.54 -4.26
CA PHE A 52 3.51 -31.99 -5.37
C PHE A 52 4.93 -31.46 -5.15
N SER A 53 5.86 -32.39 -4.88
CA SER A 53 7.30 -32.19 -5.00
C SER A 53 7.71 -32.53 -6.42
N PHE A 54 8.36 -31.60 -7.12
CA PHE A 54 8.93 -31.85 -8.44
C PHE A 54 10.44 -32.08 -8.30
N ARG A 55 10.86 -33.34 -8.50
CA ARG A 55 12.26 -33.70 -8.79
C ARG A 55 12.40 -33.70 -10.31
N ILE A 56 13.40 -33.00 -10.85
CA ILE A 56 13.85 -33.19 -12.23
C ILE A 56 15.24 -33.82 -12.18
N GLY A 57 15.33 -34.98 -12.84
CA GLY A 57 16.57 -35.71 -13.08
C GLY A 57 17.39 -35.08 -14.20
N ALA A 58 18.69 -35.33 -14.11
CA ALA A 58 19.73 -34.88 -15.01
C ALA A 58 19.60 -35.47 -16.42
N ASN A 59 20.08 -34.72 -17.43
CA ASN A 59 20.90 -35.34 -18.47
C ASN A 59 21.92 -34.34 -19.06
N MET A 60 23.15 -34.83 -19.21
CA MET A 60 24.34 -34.11 -19.66
C MET A 60 24.28 -33.83 -21.17
N ARG A 61 24.91 -32.72 -21.59
CA ARG A 61 25.63 -32.66 -22.86
C ARG A 61 26.86 -31.76 -22.73
N ASN A 62 28.00 -32.34 -23.09
CA ASN A 62 29.36 -31.85 -23.00
C ASN A 62 29.65 -30.82 -24.12
N SER A 63 30.50 -29.84 -23.85
CA SER A 63 31.37 -29.22 -24.87
C SER A 63 32.64 -28.71 -24.21
N GLU A 64 33.74 -29.08 -24.82
CA GLU A 64 35.11 -29.01 -24.31
C GLU A 64 35.76 -27.63 -24.50
N ASN A 65 36.72 -27.34 -23.60
CA ASN A 65 37.99 -26.61 -23.79
C ASN A 65 38.04 -25.22 -24.47
N MET A 66 38.54 -24.22 -23.73
CA MET A 66 39.91 -23.72 -23.93
C MET A 66 40.44 -22.95 -22.71
N ASP A 67 41.73 -23.15 -22.49
CA ASP A 67 42.60 -22.76 -21.38
C ASP A 67 43.39 -21.46 -21.68
N LYS A 68 44.08 -20.97 -20.63
CA LYS A 68 45.17 -19.97 -20.54
C LYS A 68 44.75 -18.58 -20.05
N GLY A 69 45.39 -17.96 -19.07
CA GLY A 69 46.68 -18.22 -18.43
C GLY A 69 47.42 -16.89 -18.25
N ARG A 70 47.71 -16.53 -17.00
CA ARG A 70 48.39 -15.31 -16.49
C ARG A 70 49.85 -15.15 -16.95
N THR A 71 50.30 -13.90 -17.07
CA THR A 71 51.64 -13.31 -16.75
C THR A 71 51.51 -11.76 -16.91
N GLY A 72 51.78 -10.86 -15.95
CA GLY A 72 53.09 -10.40 -15.41
C GLY A 72 53.90 -9.66 -16.49
N ILE A 73 54.51 -8.46 -16.38
CA ILE A 73 54.94 -7.49 -15.36
C ILE A 73 55.26 -6.19 -16.17
N GLU A 74 55.18 -4.96 -15.62
CA GLU A 74 56.21 -3.92 -15.83
C GLU A 74 55.99 -2.65 -14.98
N ASP A 75 57.10 -2.24 -14.38
CA ASP A 75 57.37 -1.14 -13.46
C ASP A 75 57.94 0.03 -14.27
N VAL A 76 57.42 1.25 -14.08
CA VAL A 76 58.13 2.48 -14.46
C VAL A 76 58.03 3.48 -13.31
N THR A 77 59.22 3.76 -12.80
CA THR A 77 59.59 4.70 -11.74
C THR A 77 59.42 6.17 -12.17
N GLY A 78 58.79 6.97 -11.30
CA GLY A 78 59.25 8.28 -10.80
C GLY A 78 59.30 9.50 -11.73
N MET A 79 58.57 10.56 -11.36
CA MET A 79 59.04 11.96 -11.37
C MET A 79 58.16 12.86 -10.46
N PHE A 80 58.77 13.96 -10.01
CA PHE A 80 58.62 14.70 -8.76
C PHE A 80 57.75 15.98 -8.90
N GLY A 81 57.20 16.52 -7.78
CA GLY A 81 56.73 17.92 -7.62
C GLY A 81 55.33 18.07 -6.99
N SER A 82 55.20 18.18 -5.66
CA SER A 82 55.14 19.41 -4.80
C SER A 82 53.75 20.02 -4.59
N ASP A 83 53.28 19.87 -3.34
CA ASP A 83 52.57 20.81 -2.44
C ASP A 83 51.30 21.54 -2.89
N ASP A 84 50.16 21.21 -2.26
CA ASP A 84 49.48 22.12 -1.32
C ASP A 84 48.32 21.41 -0.59
N GLU A 85 48.48 21.29 0.73
CA GLU A 85 47.57 20.71 1.70
C GLU A 85 46.55 21.77 2.18
N SER A 86 45.26 21.57 1.94
CA SER A 86 44.19 22.27 2.66
C SER A 86 43.16 21.26 3.15
N GLY A 87 43.53 20.57 4.23
CA GLY A 87 42.62 19.68 4.97
C GLY A 87 41.61 20.50 5.77
N THR A 88 40.32 20.40 5.43
CA THR A 88 39.25 20.86 6.32
C THR A 88 38.93 19.72 7.30
N LYS A 89 39.65 19.67 8.43
CA LYS A 89 39.41 18.71 9.52
C LYS A 89 38.19 19.16 10.34
N ILE A 90 37.22 18.26 10.48
CA ILE A 90 36.03 18.43 11.33
C ILE A 90 36.48 18.43 12.80
N PRO A 91 36.15 19.45 13.62
CA PRO A 91 36.61 19.54 14.99
C PRO A 91 35.84 18.60 15.93
N THR A 92 36.58 17.79 16.67
CA THR A 92 36.08 16.91 17.74
C THR A 92 35.74 17.74 19.00
N GLN A 93 34.67 17.38 19.70
CA GLN A 93 33.98 18.06 20.82
C GLN A 93 34.82 18.35 22.10
N GLY A 94 36.02 18.93 21.99
CA GLY A 94 36.89 19.22 23.14
C GLY A 94 37.51 20.62 23.20
N GLN A 95 37.27 21.51 22.22
CA GLN A 95 38.00 22.79 22.10
C GLN A 95 37.11 24.03 21.86
N SER A 96 35.91 24.09 22.45
CA SER A 96 35.05 25.29 22.36
C SER A 96 35.05 26.16 23.62
N VAL A 97 36.17 26.25 24.33
CA VAL A 97 36.28 27.15 25.48
C VAL A 97 37.53 28.00 25.31
N VAL A 98 37.31 29.32 25.27
CA VAL A 98 38.25 30.45 25.20
C VAL A 98 38.39 31.08 23.81
N GLU A 99 38.15 32.40 23.80
CA GLU A 99 38.25 33.39 22.71
C GLU A 99 37.16 33.28 21.64
N GLY A 100 36.24 34.22 21.48
CA GLY A 100 36.36 35.67 21.65
C GLY A 100 35.89 36.29 20.33
N SER A 101 34.74 36.97 20.36
CA SER A 101 34.00 37.49 19.20
C SER A 101 34.87 38.19 18.15
N GLY A 102 34.75 37.76 16.89
CA GLY A 102 35.35 38.41 15.73
C GLY A 102 34.61 38.09 14.43
N ALA A 103 33.64 38.95 14.11
CA ALA A 103 33.04 39.19 12.79
C ALA A 103 33.06 38.04 11.76
N LEU A 104 32.03 37.19 11.80
CA LEU A 104 31.57 36.50 10.60
C LEU A 104 30.56 37.39 9.90
N ILE A 105 30.87 37.81 8.67
CA ILE A 105 29.91 38.33 7.71
C ILE A 105 28.87 37.22 7.55
N MET A 106 27.73 37.40 8.21
CA MET A 106 26.54 36.57 8.04
C MET A 106 26.06 36.84 6.62
N SER A 107 26.56 36.05 5.67
CA SER A 107 25.90 35.93 4.38
C SER A 107 24.44 35.64 4.69
N GLU A 108 23.57 36.46 4.14
CA GLU A 108 22.14 36.45 4.39
C GLU A 108 21.58 35.08 4.01
N PHE A 109 21.57 34.18 5.00
CA PHE A 109 20.98 32.86 4.87
C PHE A 109 19.49 33.11 4.90
N LYS A 110 18.91 33.26 3.71
CA LYS A 110 17.47 33.46 3.51
C LYS A 110 16.76 32.22 4.10
N PRO A 111 16.18 32.28 5.31
CA PRO A 111 15.68 31.10 5.98
C PRO A 111 14.22 30.94 5.56
N ALA A 112 14.02 30.42 4.34
CA ALA A 112 12.67 30.10 3.85
C ALA A 112 12.52 28.62 3.45
N LEU A 113 13.57 27.81 3.61
CA LEU A 113 13.56 26.37 3.27
C LEU A 113 13.65 25.45 4.50
N ASP A 114 13.91 26.00 5.69
CA ASP A 114 14.14 25.20 6.91
C ASP A 114 12.82 24.68 7.53
N VAL A 115 11.70 25.36 7.27
CA VAL A 115 10.37 24.93 7.75
C VAL A 115 9.90 23.66 7.05
N ASP A 116 10.25 23.50 5.77
CA ASP A 116 9.74 22.41 4.93
C ASP A 116 10.42 21.09 5.30
N TYR A 117 11.75 21.12 5.50
CA TYR A 117 12.51 19.97 5.98
C TYR A 117 12.12 19.55 7.40
N ILE A 118 11.91 20.51 8.32
CA ILE A 118 11.47 20.20 9.69
C ILE A 118 10.09 19.51 9.68
N GLN A 119 9.16 19.96 8.84
CA GLN A 119 7.84 19.31 8.72
C GLN A 119 7.96 17.87 8.18
N GLU A 120 8.83 17.62 7.21
CA GLU A 120 9.13 16.26 6.73
C GLU A 120 9.71 15.38 7.86
N LEU A 121 10.66 15.90 8.64
CA LEU A 121 11.22 15.19 9.79
C LEU A 121 10.18 14.90 10.88
N LEU A 122 9.31 15.87 11.19
CA LEU A 122 8.22 15.68 12.15
C LEU A 122 7.23 14.62 11.67
N ALA A 123 6.89 14.63 10.38
CA ALA A 123 6.03 13.62 9.78
C ALA A 123 6.66 12.22 9.83
N ILE A 124 8.00 12.10 9.76
CA ILE A 124 8.70 10.82 9.94
C ILE A 124 8.59 10.33 11.40
N GLN A 125 8.74 11.23 12.39
CA GLN A 125 8.73 10.88 13.81
C GLN A 125 7.34 10.53 14.38
N GLN A 126 6.25 10.87 13.70
CA GLN A 126 4.90 10.50 14.13
C GLN A 126 4.69 8.97 14.01
N GLN A 127 4.91 8.24 15.10
CA GLN A 127 4.72 6.79 15.22
C GLN A 127 3.24 6.37 15.36
N GLY A 128 2.34 7.01 14.61
CA GLY A 128 0.91 6.72 14.62
C GLY A 128 0.42 6.09 13.30
N PRO A 129 -0.80 5.54 13.28
CA PRO A 129 -1.49 5.16 12.05
C PRO A 129 -1.53 6.31 11.05
N ARG A 130 -1.19 6.04 9.79
CA ARG A 130 -1.20 7.03 8.70
C ARG A 130 -2.19 6.64 7.62
N SER A 131 -2.66 7.62 6.88
CA SER A 131 -3.34 7.43 5.60
C SER A 131 -2.30 7.42 4.49
N ILE A 132 -2.26 6.31 3.75
CA ILE A 132 -1.24 6.01 2.74
C ILE A 132 -1.92 5.83 1.39
N GLY A 133 -1.48 6.60 0.39
CA GLY A 133 -1.93 6.50 -0.99
C GLY A 133 -1.01 5.58 -1.79
N PHE A 134 -1.56 4.52 -2.36
CA PHE A 134 -0.84 3.64 -3.27
C PHE A 134 -1.17 3.97 -4.73
N PHE A 135 -0.11 4.20 -5.50
CA PHE A 135 -0.18 4.43 -6.94
C PHE A 135 0.76 3.48 -7.66
N GLY A 136 0.44 3.15 -8.90
CA GLY A 136 1.43 2.54 -9.75
C GLY A 136 0.94 2.16 -11.13
N THR A 137 1.86 1.57 -11.89
CA THR A 137 1.59 1.11 -13.24
C THR A 137 0.66 -0.11 -13.24
N ARG A 138 -0.10 -0.23 -14.33
CA ARG A 138 -0.93 -1.40 -14.62
C ARG A 138 -0.11 -2.56 -15.16
N ASN A 139 0.97 -2.26 -15.88
CA ASN A 139 1.81 -3.24 -16.55
C ASN A 139 3.03 -3.54 -15.69
N MET A 140 2.94 -4.51 -14.79
CA MET A 140 4.08 -4.95 -13.96
C MET A 140 4.16 -6.46 -13.86
N GLY A 141 5.39 -6.97 -13.75
CA GLY A 141 5.68 -8.39 -13.57
C GLY A 141 5.05 -8.96 -12.30
N PHE A 142 4.75 -10.25 -12.33
CA PHE A 142 4.09 -10.96 -11.23
C PHE A 142 4.83 -10.83 -9.89
N MET A 143 6.17 -10.90 -9.91
CA MET A 143 7.01 -10.74 -8.72
C MET A 143 6.77 -9.39 -8.00
N HIS A 144 6.62 -8.29 -8.73
CA HIS A 144 6.33 -6.98 -8.12
C HIS A 144 4.92 -6.95 -7.51
N GLN A 145 3.95 -7.60 -8.17
CA GLN A 145 2.59 -7.70 -7.63
C GLN A 145 2.58 -8.45 -6.29
N GLU A 146 3.33 -9.56 -6.15
CA GLU A 146 3.43 -10.30 -4.89
C GLU A 146 4.05 -9.46 -3.77
N LEU A 147 5.12 -8.72 -4.08
CA LEU A 147 5.75 -7.80 -3.12
C LEU A 147 4.77 -6.73 -2.64
N ILE A 148 4.02 -6.13 -3.57
CA ILE A 148 3.03 -5.09 -3.26
C ILE A 148 1.87 -5.64 -2.43
N GLU A 149 1.45 -6.88 -2.70
CA GLU A 149 0.42 -7.57 -1.92
C GLU A 149 0.86 -7.77 -0.46
N ILE A 150 2.11 -8.21 -0.24
CA ILE A 150 2.67 -8.38 1.12
C ILE A 150 2.83 -7.02 1.81
N LEU A 151 3.30 -6.00 1.09
CA LEU A 151 3.48 -4.65 1.62
C LEU A 151 2.14 -4.06 2.08
N SER A 152 1.12 -4.11 1.23
CA SER A 152 -0.21 -3.58 1.56
C SER A 152 -0.85 -4.32 2.73
N TYR A 153 -0.70 -5.65 2.80
CA TYR A 153 -1.12 -6.44 3.96
C TYR A 153 -0.46 -5.95 5.26
N ALA A 154 0.87 -5.78 5.27
CA ALA A 154 1.60 -5.30 6.45
C ALA A 154 1.16 -3.90 6.89
N MET A 155 0.88 -3.00 5.94
CA MET A 155 0.41 -1.65 6.22
C MET A 155 -0.97 -1.64 6.90
N VAL A 156 -1.91 -2.49 6.48
CA VAL A 156 -3.23 -2.60 7.12
C VAL A 156 -3.14 -3.26 8.50
N ILE A 157 -2.28 -4.28 8.67
CA ILE A 157 -2.07 -4.93 9.97
C ILE A 157 -1.54 -3.94 11.00
N THR A 158 -0.63 -3.05 10.59
CA THR A 158 -0.10 -1.95 11.41
C THR A 158 -1.08 -0.78 11.60
N LYS A 159 -2.34 -0.96 11.19
CA LYS A 159 -3.47 -0.02 11.33
C LYS A 159 -3.42 1.21 10.43
N ASN A 160 -2.60 1.22 9.38
CA ASN A 160 -2.64 2.31 8.39
C ASN A 160 -3.89 2.20 7.52
N HIS A 161 -4.43 3.35 7.12
CA HIS A 161 -5.54 3.44 6.17
C HIS A 161 -4.98 3.53 4.75
N ILE A 162 -5.36 2.61 3.89
CA ILE A 162 -4.91 2.54 2.49
C ILE A 162 -5.94 3.19 1.58
N TYR A 163 -5.46 4.11 0.74
CA TYR A 163 -6.19 4.67 -0.38
C TYR A 163 -5.52 4.22 -1.68
N THR A 164 -6.30 3.76 -2.64
CA THR A 164 -5.80 3.44 -3.98
C THR A 164 -6.91 3.59 -5.02
N SER A 165 -6.57 3.45 -6.30
CA SER A 165 -7.55 3.44 -7.39
C SER A 165 -7.88 2.03 -7.85
N GLY A 166 -9.03 1.81 -8.50
CA GLY A 166 -9.47 0.46 -8.91
C GLY A 166 -8.81 -0.10 -10.17
N ALA A 167 -7.63 0.40 -10.57
CA ALA A 167 -6.94 -0.09 -11.77
C ALA A 167 -6.31 -1.48 -11.59
N SER A 168 -5.97 -2.13 -12.70
CA SER A 168 -5.21 -3.39 -12.70
C SER A 168 -3.74 -3.20 -12.29
N GLY A 169 -2.99 -4.30 -12.16
CA GLY A 169 -1.57 -4.27 -11.81
C GLY A 169 -1.33 -3.89 -10.34
N THR A 170 -0.59 -2.80 -10.11
CA THR A 170 -0.23 -2.34 -8.75
C THR A 170 -1.44 -2.26 -7.83
N ASN A 171 -2.49 -1.59 -8.27
CA ASN A 171 -3.60 -1.26 -7.37
C ASN A 171 -4.47 -2.48 -7.06
N ALA A 172 -4.62 -3.40 -8.03
CA ALA A 172 -5.23 -4.70 -7.78
C ALA A 172 -4.44 -5.51 -6.74
N ALA A 173 -3.10 -5.51 -6.81
CA ALA A 173 -2.26 -6.16 -5.80
C ALA A 173 -2.43 -5.54 -4.41
N VAL A 174 -2.52 -4.20 -4.32
CA VAL A 174 -2.80 -3.48 -3.07
C VAL A 174 -4.15 -3.89 -2.49
N ILE A 175 -5.21 -3.93 -3.32
CA ILE A 175 -6.55 -4.32 -2.89
C ILE A 175 -6.54 -5.77 -2.37
N ARG A 176 -5.89 -6.70 -3.08
CA ARG A 176 -5.76 -8.09 -2.64
C ARG A 176 -5.08 -8.21 -1.28
N GLY A 177 -3.96 -7.52 -1.09
CA GLY A 177 -3.20 -7.57 0.16
C GLY A 177 -3.93 -6.92 1.33
N ALA A 178 -4.61 -5.80 1.08
CA ALA A 178 -5.45 -5.15 2.09
C ALA A 178 -6.66 -6.00 2.51
N LEU A 179 -7.35 -6.64 1.56
CA LEU A 179 -8.49 -7.52 1.86
C LEU A 179 -8.07 -8.74 2.69
N ARG A 180 -6.84 -9.24 2.51
CA ARG A 180 -6.28 -10.35 3.29
C ARG A 180 -6.11 -10.02 4.78
N ALA A 181 -6.06 -8.74 5.15
CA ALA A 181 -5.92 -8.32 6.54
C ALA A 181 -7.22 -8.34 7.35
N GLU A 182 -8.36 -8.69 6.73
CA GLU A 182 -9.69 -8.80 7.38
C GLU A 182 -10.17 -7.50 8.09
N LYS A 183 -9.65 -6.35 7.67
CA LYS A 183 -10.02 -5.00 8.16
C LYS A 183 -10.55 -4.13 7.02
N PRO A 184 -11.77 -4.40 6.52
CA PRO A 184 -12.31 -3.72 5.34
C PRO A 184 -12.51 -2.21 5.53
N GLU A 185 -12.55 -1.73 6.78
CA GLU A 185 -12.67 -0.31 7.13
C GLU A 185 -11.41 0.51 6.83
N LEU A 186 -10.24 -0.13 6.78
CA LEU A 186 -8.96 0.52 6.53
C LEU A 186 -8.56 0.57 5.05
N LEU A 187 -9.45 0.12 4.15
CA LEU A 187 -9.26 0.21 2.72
C LEU A 187 -10.31 1.15 2.14
N THR A 188 -9.89 2.08 1.28
CA THR A 188 -10.79 2.91 0.48
C THR A 188 -10.29 2.94 -0.95
N VAL A 189 -11.18 2.58 -1.88
CA VAL A 189 -10.85 2.57 -3.31
C VAL A 189 -11.63 3.68 -4.00
N ILE A 190 -10.91 4.61 -4.62
CA ILE A 190 -11.49 5.73 -5.36
C ILE A 190 -11.34 5.42 -6.85
N LEU A 191 -12.46 5.33 -7.57
CA LEU A 191 -12.44 5.04 -9.00
C LEU A 191 -12.35 6.33 -9.82
N PRO A 192 -11.56 6.35 -10.91
CA PRO A 192 -11.50 7.50 -11.80
C PRO A 192 -12.82 7.76 -12.54
N GLN A 193 -13.60 6.70 -12.75
CA GLN A 193 -14.88 6.67 -13.46
C GLN A 193 -15.81 5.66 -12.74
N SER A 194 -17.02 5.44 -13.26
CA SER A 194 -17.94 4.43 -12.73
C SER A 194 -17.35 3.01 -12.74
N LEU A 195 -17.89 2.14 -11.87
CA LEU A 195 -17.49 0.73 -11.76
C LEU A 195 -17.65 -0.01 -13.09
N LYS A 196 -18.69 0.34 -13.87
CA LYS A 196 -18.99 -0.26 -15.18
C LYS A 196 -17.91 0.00 -16.23
N LYS A 197 -17.10 1.05 -16.05
CA LYS A 197 -15.97 1.39 -16.93
C LYS A 197 -14.68 0.64 -16.57
N GLN A 198 -14.64 -0.03 -15.42
CA GLN A 198 -13.46 -0.80 -15.00
C GLN A 198 -13.40 -2.14 -15.76
N PRO A 199 -12.21 -2.73 -15.97
CA PRO A 199 -12.09 -4.08 -16.53
C PRO A 199 -12.84 -5.12 -15.68
N PRO A 200 -13.37 -6.21 -16.28
CA PRO A 200 -14.14 -7.22 -15.56
C PRO A 200 -13.38 -7.86 -14.40
N GLU A 201 -12.08 -8.13 -14.56
CA GLU A 201 -11.22 -8.63 -13.48
C GLU A 201 -11.18 -7.66 -12.29
N SER A 202 -11.06 -6.36 -12.55
CA SER A 202 -11.11 -5.33 -11.51
C SER A 202 -12.50 -5.27 -10.86
N GLN A 203 -13.59 -5.40 -11.63
CA GLN A 203 -14.95 -5.39 -11.07
C GLN A 203 -15.18 -6.55 -10.08
N GLU A 204 -14.72 -7.75 -10.40
CA GLU A 204 -14.81 -8.92 -9.51
C GLU A 204 -14.05 -8.72 -8.19
N LEU A 205 -12.88 -8.07 -8.25
CA LEU A 205 -12.10 -7.73 -7.07
C LEU A 205 -12.78 -6.63 -6.25
N LEU A 206 -13.26 -5.58 -6.91
CA LEU A 206 -13.93 -4.44 -6.29
C LEU A 206 -15.25 -4.84 -5.61
N ALA A 207 -15.94 -5.87 -6.11
CA ALA A 207 -17.14 -6.42 -5.46
C ALA A 207 -16.88 -6.94 -4.03
N LYS A 208 -15.62 -7.23 -3.68
CA LYS A 208 -15.20 -7.67 -2.34
C LYS A 208 -14.84 -6.49 -1.42
N VAL A 209 -14.64 -5.30 -1.98
CA VAL A 209 -14.24 -4.10 -1.24
C VAL A 209 -15.47 -3.41 -0.66
N LYS A 210 -15.42 -3.09 0.64
CA LYS A 210 -16.54 -2.44 1.33
C LYS A 210 -16.69 -0.95 0.97
N ASN A 211 -15.57 -0.23 0.87
CA ASN A 211 -15.55 1.22 0.65
C ASN A 211 -15.04 1.52 -0.77
N VAL A 212 -15.96 1.61 -1.73
CA VAL A 212 -15.67 2.01 -3.10
C VAL A 212 -16.36 3.34 -3.39
N ILE A 213 -15.59 4.34 -3.81
CA ILE A 213 -16.08 5.67 -4.18
C ILE A 213 -15.99 5.80 -5.69
N GLU A 214 -17.15 5.80 -6.36
CA GLU A 214 -17.24 5.94 -7.81
C GLU A 214 -17.33 7.42 -8.23
N LYS A 215 -16.77 7.76 -9.39
CA LYS A 215 -16.88 9.09 -10.00
C LYS A 215 -17.62 9.03 -11.35
N PRO A 216 -18.92 8.70 -11.38
CA PRO A 216 -19.68 8.54 -12.63
C PRO A 216 -19.77 9.85 -13.44
N HIS A 217 -19.63 11.00 -12.79
CA HIS A 217 -19.57 12.30 -13.45
C HIS A 217 -18.36 12.41 -14.39
N ASN A 218 -17.30 11.61 -14.22
CA ASN A 218 -16.10 11.61 -15.07
C ASN A 218 -16.18 10.60 -16.23
N ASP A 219 -17.29 9.88 -16.41
CA ASP A 219 -17.43 8.82 -17.43
C ASP A 219 -17.29 9.33 -18.88
N HIS A 220 -17.50 10.63 -19.07
CA HIS A 220 -17.36 11.31 -20.36
C HIS A 220 -15.91 11.72 -20.66
N LEU A 221 -15.04 11.76 -19.64
CA LEU A 221 -13.65 12.17 -19.80
C LEU A 221 -12.79 11.02 -20.36
N PRO A 222 -11.70 11.32 -21.09
CA PRO A 222 -10.66 10.34 -21.38
C PRO A 222 -10.09 9.75 -20.08
N LEU A 223 -9.78 8.44 -20.09
CA LEU A 223 -9.32 7.74 -18.90
C LEU A 223 -8.06 8.35 -18.29
N ILE A 224 -7.17 8.91 -19.11
CA ILE A 224 -5.96 9.58 -18.65
C ILE A 224 -6.29 10.80 -17.77
N GLU A 225 -7.22 11.64 -18.20
CA GLU A 225 -7.62 12.85 -17.47
C GLU A 225 -8.43 12.49 -16.23
N ALA A 226 -9.36 11.53 -16.34
CA ALA A 226 -10.10 11.01 -15.21
C ALA A 226 -9.18 10.41 -14.14
N SER A 227 -8.09 9.76 -14.57
CA SER A 227 -7.07 9.19 -13.67
C SER A 227 -6.25 10.28 -12.99
N ARG A 228 -5.90 11.38 -13.68
CA ARG A 228 -5.23 12.54 -13.08
C ARG A 228 -6.07 13.18 -11.97
N LEU A 229 -7.36 13.42 -12.24
CA LEU A 229 -8.30 13.94 -11.25
C LEU A 229 -8.46 13.00 -10.05
N CYS A 230 -8.55 11.70 -10.31
CA CYS A 230 -8.63 10.69 -9.26
C CYS A 230 -7.37 10.66 -8.39
N ASN A 231 -6.20 10.78 -9.00
CA ASN A 231 -4.94 10.77 -8.27
C ASN A 231 -4.84 11.98 -7.34
N MET A 232 -5.24 13.16 -7.79
CA MET A 232 -5.27 14.36 -6.96
C MET A 232 -6.23 14.25 -5.78
N ASP A 233 -7.39 13.64 -6.00
CA ASP A 233 -8.31 13.35 -4.90
C ASP A 233 -7.65 12.44 -3.86
N ILE A 234 -7.02 11.33 -4.28
CA ILE A 234 -6.30 10.44 -3.36
C ILE A 234 -5.17 11.17 -2.63
N VAL A 235 -4.33 11.94 -3.34
CA VAL A 235 -3.21 12.70 -2.74
C VAL A 235 -3.71 13.69 -1.68
N SER A 236 -4.90 14.27 -1.86
CA SER A 236 -5.49 15.19 -0.89
C SER A 236 -5.83 14.52 0.45
N GLN A 237 -6.20 13.23 0.43
CA GLN A 237 -6.65 12.46 1.59
C GLN A 237 -5.52 11.84 2.42
N VAL A 238 -4.32 11.72 1.86
CA VAL A 238 -3.23 10.91 2.44
C VAL A 238 -2.11 11.78 3.01
N GLN A 239 -1.33 11.25 3.95
CA GLN A 239 -0.10 11.90 4.44
C GLN A 239 1.15 11.32 3.76
N GLN A 240 1.08 10.05 3.34
CA GLN A 240 2.16 9.35 2.67
C GLN A 240 1.69 8.80 1.32
N VAL A 241 2.57 8.83 0.33
CA VAL A 241 2.38 8.31 -1.01
C VAL A 241 3.43 7.24 -1.27
N ILE A 242 2.99 6.06 -1.69
CA ILE A 242 3.86 4.98 -2.18
C ILE A 242 3.52 4.76 -3.65
N CYS A 243 4.50 4.95 -4.52
CA CYS A 243 4.31 4.86 -5.96
C CYS A 243 5.23 3.81 -6.59
N PHE A 244 4.67 2.95 -7.45
CA PHE A 244 5.40 1.96 -8.24
C PHE A 244 5.29 2.32 -9.72
N ALA A 245 6.34 2.87 -10.30
CA ALA A 245 6.29 3.44 -11.64
C ALA A 245 7.51 3.04 -12.48
N PHE A 246 7.38 3.17 -13.80
CA PHE A 246 8.53 3.27 -14.69
C PHE A 246 8.97 4.73 -14.80
N HIS A 247 10.23 4.98 -15.16
CA HIS A 247 10.79 6.34 -15.28
C HIS A 247 10.05 7.20 -16.32
N ASP A 248 9.43 6.57 -17.33
CA ASP A 248 8.73 7.23 -18.43
C ASP A 248 7.25 7.55 -18.14
N SER A 249 6.73 7.11 -16.99
CA SER A 249 5.31 7.28 -16.64
C SER A 249 4.99 8.72 -16.21
N LYS A 250 4.70 9.58 -17.19
CA LYS A 250 4.38 11.00 -16.98
C LYS A 250 3.31 11.22 -15.90
N LEU A 251 2.17 10.52 -15.99
CA LEU A 251 1.06 10.67 -15.04
C LEU A 251 1.50 10.40 -13.59
N LEU A 252 2.28 9.34 -13.36
CA LEU A 252 2.71 8.96 -12.01
C LEU A 252 3.82 9.87 -11.49
N MET A 253 4.74 10.31 -12.36
CA MET A 253 5.78 11.27 -12.00
C MET A 253 5.16 12.63 -11.63
N GLU A 254 4.18 13.10 -12.40
CA GLU A 254 3.40 14.31 -12.10
C GLU A 254 2.67 14.15 -10.77
N THR A 255 1.98 13.02 -10.55
CA THR A 255 1.29 12.74 -9.28
C THR A 255 2.25 12.78 -8.09
N CYS A 256 3.44 12.19 -8.23
CA CYS A 256 4.47 12.21 -7.19
C CYS A 256 5.02 13.62 -6.96
N GLN A 257 5.20 14.40 -8.02
CA GLN A 257 5.65 15.78 -7.91
C GLN A 257 4.60 16.65 -7.22
N GLU A 258 3.32 16.50 -7.55
CA GLU A 258 2.21 17.18 -6.88
C GLU A 258 2.12 16.79 -5.40
N ALA A 259 2.31 15.51 -5.07
CA ALA A 259 2.38 15.06 -3.68
C ALA A 259 3.56 15.69 -2.91
N LYS A 260 4.75 15.81 -3.54
CA LYS A 260 5.90 16.51 -2.95
C LYS A 260 5.60 18.00 -2.74
N ASN A 261 4.95 18.65 -3.71
CA ASN A 261 4.55 20.06 -3.60
C ASN A 261 3.57 20.28 -2.43
N LEU A 262 2.72 19.28 -2.15
CA LEU A 262 1.82 19.24 -1.00
C LEU A 262 2.47 18.72 0.29
N ARG A 263 3.80 18.59 0.32
CA ARG A 263 4.63 18.17 1.47
C ARG A 263 4.21 16.81 2.04
N LYS A 264 3.78 15.89 1.16
CA LYS A 264 3.50 14.51 1.52
C LYS A 264 4.81 13.72 1.55
N ILE A 265 4.89 12.70 2.41
CA ILE A 265 6.02 11.77 2.36
C ILE A 265 5.87 10.91 1.10
N VAL A 266 6.79 11.01 0.14
CA VAL A 266 6.73 10.25 -1.11
C VAL A 266 7.81 9.17 -1.14
N THR A 267 7.39 7.92 -1.30
CA THR A 267 8.26 6.77 -1.54
C THR A 267 8.02 6.27 -2.96
N LEU A 268 9.03 6.38 -3.82
CA LEU A 268 8.94 6.00 -5.23
C LEU A 268 9.82 4.76 -5.48
N PHE A 269 9.22 3.73 -6.06
CA PHE A 269 9.89 2.50 -6.49
C PHE A 269 9.86 2.45 -8.02
N TYR A 270 11.04 2.38 -8.63
CA TYR A 270 11.19 2.13 -10.06
C TYR A 270 11.20 0.63 -10.35
N LEU A 271 10.63 0.24 -11.49
CA LEU A 271 10.39 -1.17 -11.87
C LEU A 271 11.28 -1.63 -13.04
N ASP A 272 12.16 -0.76 -13.53
CA ASP A 272 13.04 -0.86 -14.71
C ASP A 272 14.51 -0.56 -14.38
#